data_AF-A0A8T1RYC1-F1
#
_entry.id   AF-A0A8T1RYC1-F1
#
_cell.length_a   1.000
_cell.length_b   1.000
_cell.length_c   1.000
_cell.angle_alpha   90.00
_cell.angle_beta   90.00
_cell.angle_gamma   90.00
#
_symmetry.space_group_name_H-M   'P 1'
#
loop_
_entity.id
_entity.type
_entity.pdbx_description
1 polymer ?
#
loop_
_entity_poly.entity_id
_entity_poly.type
_entity_poly.pdbx_seq_one_letter_code
_entity_poly.pdbx_strand_id
1 'polypeptide(L)'
;QPMTAFPSQLLVHLTLLLCPALGDHVYSARVGTVLGEPFLLPAGSALPRTQVLGEQLLRRLRLTQQLLHRLPLHLHLHQLLLPTASLTAPAPPFFLQTLRRLGLPGGRQRAP
;
A
#
# COMPACT_ATOMS: atom_id res chain seq x y z
N GLN A 1 -3.77 -12.19 -7.58
CA GLN A 1 -5.10 -12.38 -6.98
C GLN A 1 -4.98 -13.46 -5.91
N PRO A 2 -5.45 -13.24 -4.68
CA PRO A 2 -5.32 -14.24 -3.62
C PRO A 2 -6.22 -15.45 -3.93
N MET A 3 -5.67 -16.66 -3.78
CA MET A 3 -6.41 -17.93 -3.94
C MET A 3 -6.89 -18.50 -2.60
N THR A 4 -6.41 -17.91 -1.51
CA THR A 4 -6.76 -18.25 -0.13
C THR A 4 -7.26 -16.99 0.58
N ALA A 5 -7.88 -17.17 1.75
CA ALA A 5 -8.54 -16.09 2.49
C ALA A 5 -7.93 -15.89 3.89
N PHE A 6 -6.61 -16.02 4.02
CA PHE A 6 -5.98 -15.79 5.32
C PHE A 6 -6.09 -14.31 5.73
N PRO A 7 -6.25 -14.01 7.03
CA PRO A 7 -6.28 -12.64 7.51
C PRO A 7 -5.05 -11.86 7.05
N SER A 8 -5.25 -10.65 6.54
CA SER A 8 -4.19 -9.75 6.08
C SER A 8 -3.23 -10.35 5.03
N GLN A 9 -3.62 -11.42 4.33
CA GLN A 9 -2.75 -12.18 3.43
C GLN A 9 -2.01 -11.30 2.42
N LEU A 10 -2.71 -10.37 1.77
CA LEU A 10 -2.08 -9.49 0.79
C LEU A 10 -1.06 -8.54 1.41
N LEU A 11 -1.35 -7.98 2.60
CA LEU A 11 -0.43 -7.09 3.30
C LEU A 11 0.85 -7.84 3.69
N VAL A 12 0.70 -8.99 4.34
CA VAL A 12 1.83 -9.83 4.74
C VAL A 12 2.65 -10.26 3.52
N HIS A 13 2.01 -10.71 2.45
CA HIS A 13 2.71 -11.16 1.25
C HIS A 13 3.49 -10.02 0.59
N LEU A 14 2.91 -8.83 0.49
CA LEU A 14 3.59 -7.63 -0.01
C LEU A 14 4.78 -7.24 0.87
N THR A 15 4.66 -7.34 2.19
CA THR A 15 5.79 -7.14 3.13
C THR A 15 6.90 -8.17 2.90
N LEU A 16 6.57 -9.46 2.69
CA LEU A 16 7.56 -10.51 2.42
C LEU A 16 8.30 -10.28 1.09
N LEU A 17 7.65 -9.63 0.12
CA LEU A 17 8.25 -9.18 -1.13
C LEU A 17 9.05 -7.86 -0.99
N LEU A 18 9.25 -7.37 0.24
CA LEU A 18 9.91 -6.09 0.52
C LEU A 18 9.21 -4.86 -0.08
N CYS A 19 7.94 -5.01 -0.45
CA CYS A 19 7.13 -4.00 -1.15
C CYS A 19 5.82 -3.76 -0.39
N PRO A 20 5.86 -3.28 0.88
CA PRO A 20 4.66 -3.12 1.70
C PRO A 20 3.68 -2.14 1.06
N ALA A 21 2.38 -2.39 1.24
CA ALA A 21 1.35 -1.49 0.73
C ALA A 21 1.49 -0.08 1.32
N LEU A 22 1.22 0.95 0.52
CA LEU A 22 1.25 2.34 0.99
C LEU A 22 0.12 2.57 2.02
N GLY A 23 0.43 3.15 3.17
CA GLY A 23 -0.50 3.30 4.30
C GLY A 23 -0.63 2.07 5.20
N ASP A 24 0.15 1.00 4.97
CA ASP A 24 0.21 -0.13 5.90
C ASP A 24 1.06 0.25 7.12
N HIS A 25 0.44 0.55 8.25
CA HIS A 25 1.12 0.87 9.51
C HIS A 25 1.26 -0.34 10.45
N VAL A 26 0.86 -1.52 10.00
CA VAL A 26 0.87 -2.75 10.81
C VAL A 26 2.05 -3.63 10.44
N TYR A 27 2.19 -3.98 9.16
CA TYR A 27 3.20 -4.96 8.73
C TYR A 27 4.45 -4.30 8.11
N SER A 28 4.35 -3.06 7.62
CA SER A 28 5.47 -2.36 6.98
C SER A 28 6.69 -2.17 7.90
N ALA A 29 6.50 -2.16 9.22
CA ALA A 29 7.58 -2.07 10.20
C ALA A 29 8.61 -3.20 10.05
N ARG A 30 8.22 -4.33 9.45
CA ARG A 30 9.10 -5.47 9.18
C ARG A 30 10.05 -5.23 8.01
N VAL A 31 9.80 -4.23 7.16
CA VAL A 31 10.74 -3.87 6.11
C VAL A 31 11.62 -2.74 6.63
N GLY A 32 12.89 -3.06 6.84
CA GLY A 32 13.93 -2.10 7.15
C GLY A 32 14.75 -1.74 5.91
N THR A 33 15.69 -0.81 6.07
CA THR A 33 16.63 -0.43 5.01
C THR A 33 18.03 -0.39 5.61
N VAL A 34 19.00 -1.04 4.95
CA VAL A 34 20.42 -0.98 5.29
C VAL A 34 21.17 -0.54 4.05
N LEU A 35 21.90 0.58 4.13
CA LEU A 35 22.65 1.15 3.00
C LEU A 35 21.80 1.40 1.74
N GLY A 36 20.52 1.72 1.92
CA GLY A 36 19.58 1.93 0.82
C GLY A 36 18.88 0.66 0.32
N GLU A 37 19.34 -0.53 0.72
CA GLU A 37 18.74 -1.80 0.33
C GLU A 37 17.67 -2.25 1.34
N PRO A 38 16.48 -2.66 0.88
CA PRO A 38 15.44 -3.15 1.76
C PRO A 38 15.78 -4.53 2.31
N PHE A 39 15.42 -4.80 3.56
CA PHE A 39 15.55 -6.13 4.15
C PHE A 39 14.36 -6.46 5.06
N LEU A 40 14.10 -7.76 5.23
CA LEU A 40 13.02 -8.25 6.06
C LEU A 40 13.51 -8.57 7.47
N LEU A 41 12.89 -7.94 8.47
CA LEU A 41 13.08 -8.26 9.87
C LEU A 41 12.30 -9.54 10.26
N PRO A 42 12.87 -10.39 11.13
CA PRO A 42 12.13 -11.47 11.78
C PRO A 42 10.85 -10.97 12.45
N ALA A 43 9.77 -11.74 12.38
CA ALA A 43 8.44 -11.31 12.81
C ALA A 43 8.39 -10.80 14.27
N GLY A 44 9.14 -11.43 15.18
CA GLY A 44 9.20 -11.04 16.59
C GLY A 44 10.13 -9.86 16.91
N SER A 45 10.88 -9.35 15.93
CA SER A 45 11.87 -8.28 16.13
C SER A 45 11.37 -6.89 15.74
N ALA A 46 10.29 -6.82 14.95
CA ALA A 46 9.74 -5.55 14.50
C ALA A 46 8.81 -4.95 15.55
N LEU A 47 9.15 -3.76 16.03
CA LEU A 47 8.25 -2.97 16.89
C LEU A 47 7.16 -2.30 16.05
N PRO A 48 5.91 -2.24 16.55
CA PRO A 48 4.84 -1.46 15.89
C PRO A 48 5.29 -0.03 15.66
N ARG A 49 5.22 0.43 14.41
CA ARG A 49 5.51 1.83 14.05
C ARG A 49 4.73 2.23 12.81
N THR A 50 4.45 3.52 12.70
CA THR A 50 3.98 4.14 11.46
C THR A 50 4.93 3.80 10.32
N GLN A 51 4.35 3.52 9.14
CA GLN A 51 5.13 3.28 7.92
C GLN A 51 6.13 4.42 7.70
N VAL A 52 7.38 4.06 7.42
CA VAL A 52 8.43 5.01 7.06
C VAL A 52 8.55 5.04 5.55
N LEU A 53 8.43 6.23 4.96
CA LEU A 53 8.60 6.45 3.53
C LEU A 53 9.87 7.25 3.27
N GLY A 54 10.57 6.95 2.18
CA GLY A 54 11.71 7.74 1.74
C GLY A 54 11.32 9.19 1.42
N GLU A 55 12.27 10.12 1.58
CA GLU A 55 12.00 11.55 1.41
C GLU A 55 11.44 11.92 0.03
N GLN A 56 11.94 11.29 -1.03
CA GLN A 56 11.46 11.57 -2.39
C GLN A 56 9.98 11.20 -2.54
N LEU A 57 9.55 10.09 -1.94
CA LEU A 57 8.15 9.66 -1.96
C LEU A 57 7.28 10.62 -1.14
N LEU A 58 7.73 11.03 0.05
CA LEU A 58 7.05 12.04 0.86
C LEU A 58 6.86 13.36 0.11
N ARG A 59 7.91 13.85 -0.56
CA ARG A 59 7.86 15.07 -1.37
C ARG A 59 6.84 14.96 -2.51
N ARG A 60 6.84 13.85 -3.26
CA ARG A 60 5.85 13.61 -4.33
C ARG A 60 4.43 13.53 -3.79
N LEU A 61 4.23 12.85 -2.67
CA LEU A 61 2.94 12.73 -2.02
C LEU A 61 2.51 14.00 -1.30
N ARG A 62 3.39 15.01 -1.16
CA ARG A 62 3.15 16.25 -0.40
C ARG A 62 2.75 15.96 1.04
N LEU A 63 3.46 15.04 1.68
CA LEU A 63 3.25 14.62 3.06
C LEU A 63 4.48 14.92 3.92
N THR A 64 4.25 15.20 5.19
CA THR A 64 5.29 15.20 6.22
C THR A 64 5.23 13.90 7.01
N GLN A 65 6.34 13.52 7.66
CA GLN A 65 6.36 12.31 8.49
C GLN A 65 5.30 12.37 9.60
N GLN A 66 5.10 13.55 10.21
CA GLN A 66 4.10 13.75 11.25
C GLN A 66 2.68 13.42 10.80
N LEU A 67 2.36 13.54 9.50
CA LEU A 67 1.03 13.24 8.96
C LEU A 67 0.89 11.83 8.40
N LEU A 68 1.97 11.04 8.34
CA LEU A 68 1.93 9.73 7.71
C LEU A 68 0.98 8.76 8.39
N HIS A 69 0.78 8.87 9.70
CA HIS A 69 -0.17 8.03 10.45
C HIS A 69 -1.63 8.18 10.00
N ARG A 70 -1.94 9.22 9.21
CA ARG A 70 -3.27 9.47 8.63
C ARG A 70 -3.41 8.95 7.21
N LEU A 71 -2.33 8.40 6.63
CA LEU A 71 -2.35 7.93 5.26
C LEU A 71 -3.22 6.66 5.19
N PRO A 72 -4.33 6.67 4.43
CA PRO A 72 -5.17 5.49 4.31
C PRO A 72 -4.41 4.37 3.61
N LEU A 73 -4.80 3.13 3.92
CA LEU A 73 -4.27 1.95 3.26
C LEU A 73 -4.65 1.95 1.78
N HIS A 74 -3.65 1.83 0.91
CA HIS A 74 -3.82 1.74 -0.55
C HIS A 74 -3.96 0.27 -0.97
N LEU A 75 -5.01 -0.38 -0.48
CA LEU A 75 -5.43 -1.71 -0.89
C LEU A 75 -6.92 -1.66 -1.21
N HIS A 76 -7.27 -1.83 -2.49
CA HIS A 76 -8.64 -1.68 -2.99
C HIS A 76 -9.12 -2.99 -3.64
N LEU A 77 -10.28 -3.49 -3.20
CA LEU A 77 -10.96 -4.58 -3.88
C LEU A 77 -11.69 -4.02 -5.10
N HIS A 78 -11.01 -4.01 -6.25
CA HIS A 78 -11.57 -3.43 -7.48
C HIS A 78 -12.68 -4.27 -8.09
N GLN A 79 -12.54 -5.59 -8.10
CA GLN A 79 -13.46 -6.47 -8.79
C GLN A 79 -13.67 -7.76 -7.99
N LEU A 80 -14.92 -8.24 -7.99
CA LEU A 80 -15.30 -9.55 -7.50
C LEU A 80 -16.02 -10.29 -8.63
N LEU A 81 -15.44 -11.42 -9.05
CA LEU A 81 -16.06 -12.31 -10.02
C LEU A 81 -16.93 -13.32 -9.27
N LEU A 82 -18.20 -13.34 -9.61
CA LEU A 82 -19.20 -14.29 -9.12
C LEU A 82 -19.53 -15.27 -10.25
N PRO A 83 -20.14 -16.44 -9.96
CA PRO A 83 -20.47 -17.42 -11.00
C PRO A 83 -21.33 -16.86 -12.14
N THR A 84 -22.16 -15.86 -11.88
CA THR A 84 -23.13 -15.31 -12.84
C THR A 84 -23.00 -13.81 -13.09
N ALA A 85 -22.07 -13.12 -12.42
CA ALA A 85 -21.93 -11.67 -12.52
C ALA A 85 -20.51 -11.21 -12.19
N SER A 86 -20.21 -9.96 -12.56
CA SER A 86 -19.02 -9.27 -12.07
C SER A 86 -19.43 -8.01 -11.35
N LEU A 87 -18.91 -7.85 -10.13
CA LEU A 87 -19.07 -6.63 -9.35
C LEU A 87 -17.78 -5.84 -9.45
N THR A 88 -17.87 -4.55 -9.75
CA THR A 88 -16.71 -3.64 -9.77
C THR A 88 -16.95 -2.47 -8.84
N ALA A 89 -15.87 -2.01 -8.20
CA ALA A 89 -15.87 -0.85 -7.35
C ALA A 89 -14.90 0.20 -7.90
N PRO A 90 -15.35 1.46 -8.08
CA PRO A 90 -14.46 2.54 -8.47
C PRO A 90 -13.38 2.76 -7.41
N ALA A 91 -12.18 3.13 -7.83
CA ALA A 91 -11.10 3.41 -6.90
C ALA A 91 -11.45 4.63 -6.02
N PRO A 92 -11.14 4.60 -4.71
CA PRO A 92 -11.38 5.73 -3.82
C PRO A 92 -10.67 7.02 -4.30
N PRO A 93 -11.24 8.22 -4.08
CA PRO A 93 -10.64 9.47 -4.54
C PRO A 93 -9.20 9.71 -4.06
N PHE A 94 -8.90 9.35 -2.81
CA PHE A 94 -7.53 9.45 -2.26
C PHE A 94 -6.55 8.56 -3.03
N PHE A 95 -6.99 7.36 -3.42
CA PHE A 95 -6.17 6.39 -4.13
C PHE A 95 -5.78 6.95 -5.50
N LEU A 96 -6.75 7.51 -6.23
CA LEU A 96 -6.52 8.16 -7.52
C LEU A 96 -5.63 9.40 -7.41
N GLN A 97 -5.79 10.18 -6.34
CA GLN A 97 -4.93 11.33 -6.08
C GLN A 97 -3.47 10.89 -5.86
N THR A 98 -3.26 9.83 -5.09
CA THR A 98 -1.93 9.23 -4.90
C THR A 98 -1.33 8.77 -6.23
N LEU A 99 -2.08 8.00 -7.03
CA LEU A 99 -1.60 7.55 -8.35
C LEU A 99 -1.17 8.73 -9.23
N ARG A 100 -1.97 9.80 -9.28
CA ARG A 100 -1.64 11.03 -10.02
C ARG A 100 -0.36 11.70 -9.52
N ARG A 101 -0.20 11.84 -8.20
CA ARG A 101 1.00 12.44 -7.58
C ARG A 101 2.26 11.63 -7.87
N LEU A 102 2.13 10.32 -8.01
CA LEU A 102 3.23 9.40 -8.31
C LEU A 102 3.48 9.22 -9.81
N GLY A 103 2.62 9.77 -10.68
CA GLY A 103 2.71 9.54 -12.13
C GLY A 103 2.39 8.11 -12.56
N LEU A 104 1.65 7.36 -11.73
CA LEU A 104 1.30 5.96 -11.99
C LEU A 104 0.05 5.84 -12.89
N PRO A 105 -0.03 4.80 -13.73
CA PRO A 105 -1.21 4.54 -14.55
C PRO A 105 -2.46 4.33 -13.67
N GLY A 106 -3.64 4.68 -14.19
CA GLY A 106 -4.91 4.63 -13.45
C GLY A 106 -5.26 5.91 -12.67
N GLY A 107 -4.33 6.86 -12.51
CA GLY A 107 -4.63 8.18 -11.95
C GLY A 107 -5.45 9.11 -12.87
N ARG A 108 -5.49 8.81 -14.16
CA ARG A 108 -6.38 9.49 -15.13
C ARG A 108 -7.68 8.70 -15.21
N GLN A 109 -8.76 9.22 -14.62
CA GLN A 109 -10.09 8.77 -15.06
C GLN A 109 -10.23 9.20 -16.52
N ARG A 110 -10.42 8.25 -17.45
CA ARG A 110 -11.09 8.58 -18.71
C ARG A 110 -12.49 9.05 -18.29
N ALA A 111 -12.81 10.31 -18.57
CA ALA A 111 -14.17 10.79 -18.50
C ALA A 111 -15.06 9.92 -19.42
N PRO A 112 -16.36 9.74 -19.10
CA PRO A 112 -17.28 8.99 -19.94
C PRO A 112 -17.32 9.52 -21.38
#